data_AF-A0A2K8GKM9-F1
#
_entry.id   AF-A0A2K8GKM9-F1
#
_cell.length_a   1.000
_cell.length_b   1.000
_cell.length_c   1.000
_cell.angle_alpha   90.00
_cell.angle_beta   90.00
_cell.angle_gamma   90.00
#
_symmetry.space_group_name_H-M   'P 1'
#
loop_
_entity.id
_entity.type
_entity.pdbx_description
1 polymer ?
#
loop_
_entity_poly.entity_id
_entity_poly.type
_entity_poly.pdbx_seq_one_letter_code
_entity_poly.pdbx_strand_id
1 'polypeptide(L)'
;MNTVANCNKELNSNLDVSELFKGKYDQTESFKDFFYCIAVNSGLYDANGWPKLERLYEICKDEEDVKAVLKDCTADLDGARPKDVASNYIKCFLDKSPVIVIF
;
A
#
# COMPACT_ATOMS: atom_id res chain seq x y z
N MET A 1 10.33 -12.60 -10.03
CA MET A 1 11.21 -11.47 -9.65
C MET A 1 10.65 -10.87 -8.37
N ASN A 2 11.47 -10.65 -7.34
CA ASN A 2 10.99 -10.09 -6.07
C ASN A 2 10.82 -8.57 -6.21
N THR A 3 9.57 -8.10 -6.27
CA THR A 3 9.22 -6.68 -6.46
C THR A 3 9.89 -5.76 -5.43
N VAL A 4 10.03 -6.22 -4.19
CA VAL A 4 10.68 -5.46 -3.10
C VAL A 4 12.16 -5.22 -3.38
N ALA A 5 12.87 -6.27 -3.82
CA ALA A 5 14.29 -6.17 -4.13
C ALA A 5 14.57 -5.22 -5.31
N ASN A 6 13.67 -5.21 -6.31
CA ASN A 6 13.78 -4.29 -7.45
C ASN A 6 13.54 -2.84 -7.03
N CYS A 7 12.46 -2.58 -6.27
CA CYS A 7 12.17 -1.22 -5.80
C CYS A 7 13.27 -0.68 -4.89
N ASN A 8 13.83 -1.50 -3.99
CA ASN A 8 14.98 -1.11 -3.17
C ASN A 8 16.20 -0.76 -4.03
N LYS A 9 16.46 -1.53 -5.09
CA LYS A 9 17.56 -1.25 -6.01
C LYS A 9 17.34 0.02 -6.83
N GLU A 10 16.13 0.24 -7.35
CA GLU A 10 15.78 1.42 -8.17
C GLU A 10 15.82 2.71 -7.35
N LEU A 11 15.36 2.65 -6.10
CA LEU A 11 15.27 3.82 -5.22
C LEU A 11 16.51 4.01 -4.34
N ASN A 12 17.50 3.12 -4.45
CA ASN A 12 18.65 3.06 -3.55
C ASN A 12 18.21 3.09 -2.06
N SER A 13 17.15 2.34 -1.75
CA SER A 13 16.57 2.24 -0.41
C SER A 13 16.84 0.87 0.21
N ASN A 14 16.81 0.80 1.54
CA ASN A 14 16.87 -0.45 2.32
C ASN A 14 15.59 -0.62 3.15
N LEU A 15 14.43 -0.27 2.58
CA LEU A 15 13.17 -0.34 3.31
C LEU A 15 12.75 -1.81 3.44
N ASP A 16 12.47 -2.19 4.68
CA ASP A 16 11.93 -3.49 5.04
C ASP A 16 10.41 -3.39 5.12
N VAL A 17 9.72 -4.13 4.24
CA VAL A 17 8.26 -4.20 4.22
C VAL A 17 7.68 -4.69 5.55
N SER A 18 8.46 -5.40 6.38
CA SER A 18 8.04 -5.80 7.73
C SER A 18 7.76 -4.61 8.65
N GLU A 19 8.34 -3.43 8.38
CA GLU A 19 8.08 -2.20 9.13
C GLU A 19 6.67 -1.66 8.88
N LEU A 20 6.07 -1.94 7.71
CA LEU A 20 4.67 -1.66 7.40
C LEU A 20 3.69 -2.38 8.33
N PHE A 21 4.10 -3.51 8.92
CA PHE A 21 3.25 -4.31 9.80
C PHE A 21 3.46 -3.98 11.28
N LYS A 22 4.50 -3.20 11.59
CA LYS A 22 4.84 -2.79 12.96
C LYS A 22 4.19 -1.47 13.36
N GLY A 23 3.36 -0.86 12.51
CA GLY A 23 2.78 0.46 12.78
C GLY A 23 3.81 1.61 12.76
N LYS A 24 5.03 1.35 12.30
CA LYS A 24 6.14 2.32 12.33
C LYS A 24 6.41 2.83 10.93
N TYR A 25 5.62 3.79 10.47
CA TYR A 25 5.85 4.44 9.18
C TYR A 25 5.65 5.94 9.30
N ASP A 26 6.76 6.67 9.20
CA ASP A 26 6.71 8.06 8.81
C ASP A 26 6.40 8.13 7.32
N GLN A 27 5.43 8.96 6.96
CA GLN A 27 5.01 9.27 5.58
C GLN A 27 6.06 10.13 4.86
N THR A 28 7.34 9.80 5.04
CA THR A 28 8.48 10.41 4.37
C THR A 28 8.38 10.20 2.87
N GLU A 29 9.03 11.05 2.09
CA GLU A 29 9.04 10.92 0.63
C GLU A 29 9.65 9.58 0.18
N SER A 30 10.72 9.11 0.84
CA SER A 30 11.34 7.81 0.54
C SER A 30 10.40 6.63 0.78
N PHE A 31 9.58 6.70 1.84
CA PHE A 31 8.57 5.70 2.10
C PHE A 31 7.49 5.69 1.00
N LYS A 32 6.98 6.87 0.64
CA LYS A 32 5.97 7.01 -0.42
C LYS A 32 6.48 6.46 -1.75
N ASP A 33 7.73 6.79 -2.11
CA ASP A 33 8.36 6.32 -3.34
C ASP A 33 8.46 4.78 -3.35
N PHE A 34 8.92 4.19 -2.24
CA PHE A 34 9.06 2.75 -2.12
C PHE A 34 7.72 2.01 -2.13
N PHE A 35 6.76 2.47 -1.33
CA PHE A 35 5.43 1.86 -1.29
C PHE A 35 4.75 1.95 -2.65
N TYR A 36 4.76 3.12 -3.28
CA TYR A 36 4.21 3.31 -4.61
C TYR A 36 4.85 2.36 -5.64
N CYS A 37 6.18 2.24 -5.63
CA CYS A 37 6.89 1.30 -6.52
C CYS A 37 6.39 -0.13 -6.33
N ILE A 38 6.30 -0.61 -5.09
CA ILE A 38 5.83 -1.98 -4.82
C ILE A 38 4.37 -2.16 -5.23
N ALA A 39 3.52 -1.20 -4.87
CA ALA A 39 2.09 -1.22 -5.10
C ALA A 39 1.74 -1.30 -6.59
N VAL A 40 2.43 -0.51 -7.42
CA VAL A 40 2.22 -0.51 -8.88
C VAL A 40 2.87 -1.72 -9.54
N ASN A 41 4.11 -2.06 -9.19
CA ASN A 41 4.83 -3.17 -9.82
C ASN A 41 4.28 -4.56 -9.40
N SER A 42 3.61 -4.66 -8.26
CA SER A 42 2.86 -5.87 -7.87
C SER A 42 1.50 -5.98 -8.59
N GLY A 43 1.07 -4.93 -9.30
CA GLY A 43 -0.22 -4.88 -9.98
C GLY A 43 -1.41 -4.69 -9.05
N LEU A 44 -1.17 -4.32 -7.78
CA LEU A 44 -2.22 -4.02 -6.81
C LEU A 44 -2.77 -2.61 -6.95
N TYR A 45 -2.01 -1.71 -7.57
CA TYR A 45 -2.37 -0.32 -7.78
C TYR A 45 -2.17 0.05 -9.26
N ASP A 46 -2.91 1.05 -9.71
CA ASP A 46 -2.70 1.70 -11.00
C ASP A 46 -1.58 2.75 -10.93
N ALA A 47 -1.06 3.14 -12.09
CA ALA A 47 0.01 4.15 -12.20
C ALA A 47 -0.42 5.56 -11.74
N ASN A 48 -1.72 5.79 -11.49
CA ASN A 48 -2.22 7.00 -10.85
C ASN A 48 -2.25 6.90 -9.31
N GLY A 49 -1.78 5.78 -8.75
CA GLY A 49 -1.76 5.52 -7.31
C GLY A 49 -3.05 4.98 -6.73
N TRP A 50 -4.07 4.71 -7.55
CA TRP A 50 -5.34 4.15 -7.07
C TRP A 50 -5.23 2.64 -6.83
N PRO A 51 -5.82 2.13 -5.73
CA PRO A 51 -5.86 0.71 -5.43
C PRO A 51 -6.83 -0.04 -6.35
N LYS A 52 -6.46 -1.26 -6.76
CA LYS A 52 -7.33 -2.20 -7.48
C LYS A 52 -8.06 -3.08 -6.49
N LEU A 53 -9.24 -2.64 -6.06
CA LEU A 53 -10.04 -3.33 -5.04
C LEU A 53 -10.27 -4.81 -5.35
N GLU A 54 -10.55 -5.17 -6.61
CA GLU A 54 -10.72 -6.57 -7.01
C GLU A 54 -9.50 -7.43 -6.67
N ARG A 55 -8.29 -6.92 -6.94
CA ARG A 55 -7.03 -7.61 -6.62
C ARG A 55 -6.77 -7.68 -5.12
N LEU A 56 -7.09 -6.61 -4.39
CA LEU A 56 -6.92 -6.58 -2.95
C LEU A 56 -7.90 -7.55 -2.25
N TYR A 57 -9.13 -7.68 -2.76
CA TYR A 57 -10.11 -8.64 -2.26
C TYR A 57 -9.69 -10.09 -2.50
N GLU A 58 -9.01 -10.40 -3.61
CA GLU A 58 -8.43 -11.72 -3.88
C GLU A 58 -7.39 -12.11 -2.81
N ILE A 59 -6.65 -11.14 -2.26
CA ILE A 59 -5.61 -11.36 -1.25
C ILE A 59 -6.21 -11.58 0.14
N CYS A 60 -7.20 -10.78 0.52
CA CYS A 60 -7.76 -10.76 1.88
C CYS A 60 -8.79 -11.89 2.18
N LYS A 61 -8.80 -12.97 1.40
CA LYS A 61 -9.62 -14.21 1.54
C LYS A 61 -10.70 -14.17 2.64
N ASP A 62 -11.91 -13.80 2.24
CA ASP A 62 -13.16 -13.87 3.03
C ASP A 62 -13.22 -13.11 4.36
N GLU A 63 -12.28 -12.19 4.61
CA GLU A 63 -12.38 -11.24 5.71
C GLU A 63 -13.27 -10.06 5.30
N GLU A 64 -14.59 -10.19 5.45
CA GLU A 64 -15.57 -9.16 5.05
C GLU A 64 -15.27 -7.79 5.69
N ASP A 65 -14.82 -7.78 6.94
CA ASP A 65 -14.41 -6.56 7.65
C ASP A 65 -13.24 -5.85 6.95
N VAL A 66 -12.29 -6.61 6.43
CA VAL A 66 -11.14 -6.07 5.68
C VAL A 66 -11.58 -5.52 4.33
N LYS A 67 -12.47 -6.23 3.63
CA LYS A 67 -13.04 -5.76 2.35
C LYS A 67 -13.81 -4.45 2.54
N ALA A 68 -14.55 -4.33 3.64
CA ALA A 68 -15.25 -3.08 4.00
C ALA A 68 -14.26 -1.92 4.20
N VAL A 69 -13.18 -2.13 4.96
CA VAL A 69 -12.14 -1.11 5.17
C VAL A 69 -11.44 -0.72 3.87
N LEU A 70 -11.08 -1.70 3.04
CA LEU A 70 -10.46 -1.47 1.73
C LEU A 70 -11.33 -0.57 0.85
N LYS A 71 -12.65 -0.80 0.85
CA LYS A 71 -13.61 0.04 0.11
C LYS A 71 -13.75 1.42 0.75
N ASP A 72 -13.92 1.49 2.05
CA ASP A 72 -14.13 2.73 2.80
C ASP A 72 -12.96 3.72 2.60
N CYS A 73 -11.73 3.20 2.58
CA CYS A 73 -10.54 4.01 2.32
C CYS A 73 -10.43 4.57 0.88
N THR A 74 -11.33 4.21 -0.03
CA THR A 74 -11.39 4.83 -1.37
C THR A 74 -12.35 6.02 -1.46
N ALA A 75 -13.26 6.19 -0.50
CA ALA A 75 -14.36 7.17 -0.60
C ALA A 75 -13.86 8.62 -0.67
N ASP A 76 -12.84 8.94 0.11
CA ASP A 76 -12.22 10.28 0.20
C ASP A 76 -10.74 10.24 -0.19
N LEU A 77 -10.36 9.31 -1.06
CA LEU A 77 -8.96 9.12 -1.42
C LEU A 77 -8.45 10.25 -2.31
N ASP A 78 -7.52 11.04 -1.79
CA ASP A 78 -6.90 12.17 -2.48
C ASP A 78 -5.37 12.13 -2.42
N GLY A 79 -4.73 13.01 -3.19
CA GLY A 79 -3.29 13.18 -3.21
C GLY A 79 -2.83 14.03 -4.39
N ALA A 80 -1.83 14.88 -4.16
CA ALA A 80 -1.29 15.76 -5.21
C ALA A 80 -0.50 15.00 -6.29
N ARG A 81 0.07 13.84 -5.93
CA ARG A 81 0.84 12.96 -6.82
C ARG A 81 0.37 11.51 -6.65
N PRO A 82 0.56 10.63 -7.66
CA PRO A 82 0.22 9.21 -7.55
C PRO A 82 0.74 8.51 -6.29
N LYS A 83 1.99 8.81 -5.88
CA LYS A 83 2.55 8.25 -4.66
C LYS A 83 1.89 8.76 -3.37
N ASP A 84 1.36 9.98 -3.38
CA ASP A 84 0.61 10.52 -2.24
C ASP A 84 -0.75 9.82 -2.15
N VAL A 85 -1.43 9.58 -3.29
CA VAL A 85 -2.68 8.80 -3.36
C VAL A 85 -2.44 7.38 -2.81
N ALA A 86 -1.42 6.67 -3.31
CA ALA A 86 -1.12 5.32 -2.84
C ALA A 86 -0.80 5.30 -1.33
N SER A 87 -0.01 6.26 -0.85
CA SER A 87 0.39 6.35 0.55
C SER A 87 -0.75 6.73 1.48
N ASN A 88 -1.65 7.61 1.06
CA ASN A 88 -2.85 7.98 1.81
C ASN A 88 -3.81 6.80 1.93
N TYR A 89 -3.97 6.01 0.87
CA TYR A 89 -4.81 4.82 0.91
C TYR A 89 -4.28 3.78 1.90
N ILE A 90 -3.00 3.41 1.82
CA ILE A 90 -2.41 2.43 2.73
C ILE A 90 -2.41 2.93 4.18
N LYS A 91 -2.23 4.24 4.41
CA LYS A 91 -2.38 4.84 5.74
C LYS A 91 -3.79 4.65 6.27
N CYS A 92 -4.82 4.99 5.49
CA CYS A 92 -6.21 4.78 5.90
C CYS A 92 -6.48 3.31 6.21
N PHE A 93 -6.00 2.39 5.37
CA PHE A 93 -6.20 0.96 5.57
C PHE A 93 -5.56 0.48 6.87
N LEU A 94 -4.32 0.89 7.15
CA LEU A 94 -3.60 0.51 8.38
C LEU A 94 -4.19 1.15 9.64
N ASP A 95 -4.77 2.34 9.54
CA ASP A 95 -5.44 3.02 10.67
C ASP A 95 -6.78 2.36 11.03
N LYS A 96 -7.50 1.78 10.05
CA LYS A 96 -8.86 1.24 10.23
C LYS A 96 -8.92 -0.29 10.29
N SER A 97 -7.96 -0.98 9.70
CA SER A 97 -7.99 -2.44 9.61
C SER A 97 -7.58 -3.10 10.92
N PRO A 98 -8.33 -4.10 11.42
CA PRO A 98 -7.90 -4.92 12.55
C PRO A 98 -6.74 -5.87 12.19
N VAL A 99 -6.37 -5.95 10.90
CA VAL A 99 -5.40 -6.91 10.37
C VAL A 99 -4.00 -6.36 10.40
N ILE A 100 -3.13 -7.07 11.12
CA ILE A 100 -1.68 -7.03 10.88
C ILE A 100 -1.48 -7.76 9.55
N VAL A 101 -1.24 -7.02 8.47
CA VAL A 101 -0.99 -7.62 7.16
C VAL A 101 0.26 -8.51 7.26
N ILE A 102 0.20 -9.76 6.78
CA ILE A 102 1.33 -10.68 6.76
C ILE A 102 1.55 -11.07 5.30
N PHE A 103 2.70 -10.68 4.72
CA PHE A 103 3.15 -11.13 3.40
C PHE A 103 4.21 -12.22 3.55
#